data_AF-A0A6G1HZA5-F1
#
_entry.id   AF-A0A6G1HZA5-F1
#
_cell.length_a   1.000
_cell.length_b   1.000
_cell.length_c   1.000
_cell.angle_alpha   90.00
_cell.angle_beta   90.00
_cell.angle_gamma   90.00
#
_symmetry.space_group_name_H-M   'P 1'
#
loop_
_entity.id
_entity.type
_entity.pdbx_description
1 polymer ?
#
loop_
_entity_poly.entity_id
_entity_poly.type
_entity_poly.pdbx_seq_one_letter_code
_entity_poly.pdbx_strand_id
1 'polypeptide(L)'
;MQHYAPHLNATFEGYYSRFMLPSGASLALIVCSVPKAAQKPHMLSFTYVPSGSSNIFQRELWVESIERIPATGSNNAFRLLIPGIGYVACSADSTMEYSLDSAEFSLHATTKTRTPWSKHQKSPEGWLAHLPLPLHWHVHSVASECEFSLSIPSIAGLPEADTQGMAVVHQEKNWAQSFPDAHIWVQARKGFRGFCCAGGSILGMEAFLLPCNLGMVPIHVSKN
;
A
#
# COMPACT_ATOMS: atom_id res chain seq x y z
N MET A 1 -16.44 3.00 -10.07
CA MET A 1 -16.00 2.47 -8.76
C MET A 1 -14.68 3.13 -8.38
N GLN A 2 -14.56 3.66 -7.17
CA GLN A 2 -13.36 4.33 -6.68
C GLN A 2 -12.46 3.31 -5.95
N HIS A 3 -11.67 2.53 -6.69
CA HIS A 3 -10.95 1.37 -6.12
C HIS A 3 -9.96 1.69 -4.99
N TYR A 4 -9.45 2.91 -4.92
CA TYR A 4 -8.52 3.31 -3.86
C TYR A 4 -9.22 3.86 -2.60
N ALA A 5 -10.40 4.47 -2.75
CA ALA A 5 -11.16 5.03 -1.63
C ALA A 5 -11.69 3.92 -0.70
N PRO A 6 -11.86 4.17 0.61
CA PRO A 6 -12.27 3.14 1.58
C PRO A 6 -13.56 2.40 1.22
N HIS A 7 -13.57 1.09 1.43
CA HIS A 7 -14.72 0.22 1.28
C HIS A 7 -15.24 -0.13 2.68
N LEU A 8 -16.16 0.69 3.20
CA LEU A 8 -16.64 0.58 4.59
C LEU A 8 -17.28 -0.78 4.91
N ASN A 9 -17.84 -1.44 3.90
CA ASN A 9 -18.47 -2.76 4.00
C ASN A 9 -17.49 -3.93 3.78
N ALA A 10 -16.19 -3.68 3.55
CA ALA A 10 -15.20 -4.74 3.44
C ALA A 10 -14.89 -5.36 4.81
N THR A 11 -14.73 -6.68 4.84
CA THR A 11 -14.32 -7.44 6.03
C THR A 11 -12.84 -7.21 6.37
N PHE A 12 -12.04 -6.95 5.34
CA PHE A 12 -10.62 -6.63 5.42
C PHE A 12 -10.32 -5.45 4.50
N GLU A 13 -9.46 -4.54 4.95
CA GLU A 13 -8.91 -3.48 4.13
C GLU A 13 -7.50 -3.11 4.58
N GLY A 14 -6.57 -3.08 3.63
CA GLY A 14 -5.16 -2.78 3.85
C GLY A 14 -4.65 -1.76 2.84
N TYR A 15 -3.90 -0.78 3.32
CA TYR A 15 -3.18 0.20 2.52
C TYR A 15 -1.69 -0.02 2.73
N TYR A 16 -0.95 -0.15 1.64
CA TYR A 16 0.49 -0.35 1.67
C TYR A 16 1.20 0.78 0.93
N SER A 17 2.20 1.36 1.57
CA SER A 17 3.07 2.37 0.97
C SER A 17 4.52 1.98 1.18
N ARG A 18 5.28 1.86 0.09
CA ARG A 18 6.72 1.60 0.13
C ARG A 18 7.47 2.80 -0.42
N PHE A 19 8.24 3.44 0.43
CA PHE A 19 9.15 4.53 0.09
C PHE A 19 10.52 3.95 -0.21
N MET A 20 11.11 4.35 -1.33
CA MET A 20 12.53 4.20 -1.64
C MET A 20 13.21 5.51 -1.27
N LEU A 21 14.09 5.45 -0.27
CA LEU A 21 14.73 6.61 0.34
C LEU A 21 16.06 6.93 -0.36
N PRO A 22 16.59 8.16 -0.23
CA PRO A 22 17.81 8.60 -0.92
C PRO A 22 19.05 7.74 -0.64
N SER A 23 19.19 7.15 0.55
CA SER A 23 20.32 6.27 0.87
C SER A 23 20.27 4.90 0.17
N GLY A 24 19.17 4.59 -0.52
CA GLY A 24 18.85 3.25 -1.01
C GLY A 24 18.12 2.37 0.03
N ALA A 25 17.86 2.88 1.23
CA ALA A 25 16.97 2.25 2.19
C ALA A 25 15.51 2.21 1.68
N SER A 26 14.70 1.35 2.30
CA SER A 26 13.27 1.31 2.04
C SER A 26 12.46 1.39 3.32
N LEU A 27 11.36 2.13 3.27
CA LEU A 27 10.38 2.20 4.34
C LEU A 27 9.06 1.61 3.85
N ALA A 28 8.55 0.61 4.53
CA ALA A 28 7.23 0.04 4.31
C ALA A 28 6.27 0.50 5.42
N LEU A 29 5.13 1.04 5.00
CA LEU A 29 4.04 1.47 5.86
C LEU A 29 2.78 0.69 5.49
N ILE A 30 2.14 0.05 6.46
CA ILE A 30 0.88 -0.67 6.27
C ILE A 30 -0.16 -0.13 7.26
N VAL A 31 -1.31 0.31 6.74
CA VAL A 31 -2.50 0.63 7.53
C VAL A 31 -3.54 -0.44 7.25
N CYS A 32 -3.86 -1.28 8.23
CA CYS A 32 -4.69 -2.47 8.05
C CYS A 32 -5.85 -2.50 9.05
N SER A 33 -7.04 -2.87 8.56
CA SER A 33 -8.25 -3.02 9.37
C SER A 33 -9.01 -4.28 9.01
N VAL A 34 -9.34 -5.06 10.05
CA VAL A 34 -10.24 -6.22 10.04
C VAL A 34 -11.29 -6.00 11.13
N PRO A 35 -12.33 -5.18 10.86
CA PRO A 35 -13.19 -4.64 11.93
C PRO A 35 -13.91 -5.69 12.78
N LYS A 36 -14.10 -6.90 12.25
CA LYS A 36 -14.78 -8.01 12.94
C LYS A 36 -13.81 -9.02 13.57
N ALA A 37 -12.50 -8.76 13.56
CA ALA A 37 -11.53 -9.64 14.21
C ALA A 37 -11.73 -9.61 15.73
N ALA A 38 -11.69 -10.78 16.36
CA ALA A 38 -11.89 -10.91 17.81
C ALA A 38 -10.76 -10.25 18.63
N GLN A 39 -9.55 -10.18 18.06
CA GLN A 39 -8.40 -9.56 18.68
C GLN A 39 -7.65 -8.77 17.62
N LYS A 40 -7.05 -7.65 18.03
CA LYS A 40 -6.12 -6.90 17.18
C LYS A 40 -6.73 -6.51 15.81
N PRO A 41 -7.92 -5.86 15.77
CA PRO A 41 -8.61 -5.56 14.53
C PRO A 41 -7.93 -4.50 13.67
N HIS A 42 -7.06 -3.67 14.25
CA HIS A 42 -6.46 -2.53 13.56
C HIS A 42 -4.96 -2.47 13.80
N MET A 43 -4.19 -2.34 12.73
CA MET A 43 -2.73 -2.34 12.77
C MET A 43 -2.17 -1.21 11.92
N LEU A 44 -1.20 -0.50 12.50
CA LEU A 44 -0.22 0.30 11.76
C LEU A 44 1.12 -0.42 11.83
N SER A 45 1.63 -0.90 10.70
CA SER A 45 2.99 -1.46 10.61
C SER A 45 3.93 -0.46 9.94
N PHE A 46 5.12 -0.31 10.52
CA PHE A 46 6.16 0.58 10.08
C PHE A 46 7.49 -0.17 10.07
N THR A 47 8.08 -0.35 8.89
CA THR A 47 9.32 -1.13 8.73
C THR A 47 10.32 -0.36 7.89
N TYR A 48 11.40 0.11 8.51
CA TYR A 48 12.54 0.71 7.85
C TYR A 48 13.65 -0.34 7.68
N VAL A 49 14.08 -0.54 6.43
CA VAL A 49 15.13 -1.46 6.03
C VAL A 49 16.28 -0.65 5.42
N PRO A 50 17.43 -0.54 6.08
CA PRO A 50 18.60 0.11 5.53
C PRO A 50 19.10 -0.53 4.23
N SER A 51 19.83 0.21 3.40
CA SER A 51 20.39 -0.31 2.13
C SER A 51 21.30 -1.54 2.33
N GLY A 52 22.05 -1.58 3.44
CA GLY A 52 22.87 -2.73 3.82
C GLY A 52 22.10 -3.88 4.48
N SER A 53 20.79 -3.75 4.70
CA SER A 53 19.90 -4.73 5.35
C SER A 53 20.29 -5.16 6.77
N SER A 54 21.21 -4.45 7.43
CA SER A 54 21.48 -4.55 8.87
C SER A 54 20.61 -3.56 9.65
N ASN A 55 20.39 -3.79 10.94
CA ASN A 55 19.67 -2.85 11.83
C ASN A 55 18.26 -2.45 11.34
N ILE A 56 17.48 -3.43 10.87
CA ILE A 56 16.08 -3.24 10.49
C ILE A 56 15.30 -2.73 11.70
N PHE A 57 14.54 -1.65 11.51
CA PHE A 57 13.58 -1.17 12.49
C PHE A 57 12.18 -1.57 12.03
N GLN A 58 11.47 -2.31 12.86
CA GLN A 58 10.09 -2.71 12.61
C GLN A 58 9.25 -2.44 13.84
N ARG A 59 8.07 -1.86 13.63
CA ARG A 59 7.04 -1.68 14.65
C ARG A 59 5.67 -2.05 14.11
N GLU A 60 4.90 -2.70 14.97
CA GLU A 60 3.49 -2.99 14.76
C GLU A 60 2.72 -2.37 15.92
N LEU A 61 2.00 -1.30 15.60
CA LEU A 61 1.16 -0.62 16.56
C LEU A 61 -0.27 -1.13 16.37
N TRP A 62 -0.73 -1.89 17.36
CA TRP A 62 -2.11 -2.37 17.43
C TRP A 62 -2.94 -1.27 18.09
N VAL A 63 -3.77 -0.60 17.30
CA VAL A 63 -4.56 0.57 17.72
C VAL A 63 -6.01 0.19 17.97
N GLU A 64 -6.72 1.00 18.75
CA GLU A 64 -8.13 0.73 19.05
C GLU A 64 -9.04 0.90 17.83
N SER A 65 -8.73 1.87 16.96
CA SER A 65 -9.53 2.16 15.77
C SER A 65 -8.68 2.73 14.64
N ILE A 66 -9.16 2.52 13.41
CA ILE A 66 -8.75 3.27 12.22
C ILE A 66 -10.02 3.79 11.56
N GLU A 67 -10.22 5.09 11.63
CA GLU A 67 -11.40 5.74 11.06
C GLU A 67 -11.19 5.97 9.57
N ARG A 68 -12.10 5.41 8.77
CA ARG A 68 -12.08 5.50 7.32
C ARG A 68 -13.08 6.56 6.88
N ILE A 69 -12.60 7.77 6.62
CA ILE A 69 -13.42 8.95 6.38
C ILE A 69 -13.38 9.27 4.88
N PRO A 70 -14.38 8.87 4.08
CA PRO A 70 -14.50 9.34 2.71
C PRO A 70 -14.82 10.83 2.69
N ALA A 71 -14.32 11.56 1.68
CA ALA A 71 -14.71 12.95 1.50
C ALA A 71 -16.20 13.06 1.15
N THR A 72 -16.82 14.18 1.55
CA THR A 72 -18.19 14.51 1.18
C THR A 72 -18.23 14.90 -0.31
N GLY A 73 -18.76 14.01 -1.16
CA GLY A 73 -18.91 14.26 -2.60
C GLY A 73 -18.38 13.11 -3.46
N SER A 74 -18.30 13.33 -4.77
CA SER A 74 -17.83 12.33 -5.75
C SER A 74 -16.32 12.40 -6.04
N ASN A 75 -15.55 13.16 -5.26
CA ASN A 75 -14.09 13.19 -5.38
C ASN A 75 -13.49 11.95 -4.71
N ASN A 76 -12.44 11.35 -5.27
CA ASN A 76 -11.84 10.12 -4.71
C ASN A 76 -11.04 10.39 -3.41
N ALA A 77 -11.33 11.49 -2.73
CA ALA A 77 -10.61 11.94 -1.56
C ALA A 77 -11.08 11.18 -0.32
N PHE A 78 -10.16 10.91 0.59
CA PHE A 78 -10.46 10.23 1.85
C PHE A 78 -9.33 10.45 2.85
N ARG A 79 -9.61 10.13 4.11
CA ARG A 79 -8.64 10.10 5.21
C ARG A 79 -8.78 8.79 5.99
N LEU A 80 -7.63 8.20 6.31
CA LEU A 80 -7.46 7.15 7.30
C LEU A 80 -6.92 7.82 8.55
N LEU A 81 -7.77 8.06 9.54
CA LEU A 81 -7.38 8.65 10.80
C LEU A 81 -7.06 7.54 11.80
N ILE A 82 -5.92 7.66 12.46
CA ILE A 82 -5.40 6.71 13.45
C ILE A 82 -5.28 7.49 14.76
N PRO A 83 -6.31 7.46 15.62
CA PRO A 83 -6.34 8.27 16.84
C PRO A 83 -5.09 8.09 17.70
N GLY A 84 -4.51 9.21 18.15
CA GLY A 84 -3.27 9.23 18.93
C GLY A 84 -1.98 9.09 18.13
N ILE A 85 -2.03 8.81 16.82
CA ILE A 85 -0.84 8.71 15.96
C ILE A 85 -0.86 9.73 14.82
N GLY A 86 -1.97 9.87 14.11
CA GLY A 86 -2.08 10.79 12.98
C GLY A 86 -2.95 10.27 11.84
N TYR A 87 -2.58 10.54 10.59
CA TYR A 87 -3.38 10.16 9.43
C TYR A 87 -2.58 9.82 8.16
N VAL A 88 -3.27 9.10 7.27
CA VAL A 88 -2.94 8.97 5.85
C VAL A 88 -4.12 9.50 5.05
N ALA A 89 -3.91 10.45 4.14
CA ALA A 89 -4.99 11.07 3.37
C ALA A 89 -4.71 11.05 1.87
N CYS A 90 -5.77 10.94 1.09
CA CYS A 90 -5.79 11.14 -0.35
C CYS A 90 -6.64 12.35 -0.66
N SER A 91 -6.08 13.32 -1.37
CA SER A 91 -6.79 14.49 -1.90
C SER A 91 -7.50 14.17 -3.21
N ALA A 92 -8.35 15.10 -3.66
CA ALA A 92 -9.19 14.91 -4.86
C ALA A 92 -8.36 14.77 -6.14
N ASP A 93 -7.18 15.39 -6.18
CA ASP A 93 -6.17 15.32 -7.24
C ASP A 93 -5.28 14.07 -7.13
N SER A 94 -5.58 13.16 -6.21
CA SER A 94 -4.77 11.98 -5.87
C SER A 94 -3.44 12.29 -5.17
N THR A 95 -3.25 13.51 -4.66
CA THR A 95 -2.13 13.81 -3.77
C THR A 95 -2.29 13.05 -2.47
N MET A 96 -1.25 12.34 -2.05
CA MET A 96 -1.20 11.54 -0.84
C MET A 96 -0.37 12.22 0.22
N GLU A 97 -0.91 12.26 1.43
CA GLU A 97 -0.32 12.90 2.60
C GLU A 97 -0.25 11.91 3.75
N TYR A 98 0.88 11.88 4.43
CA TYR A 98 1.16 11.08 5.60
C TYR A 98 1.61 12.03 6.71
N SER A 99 0.95 11.97 7.85
CA SER A 99 1.37 12.69 9.04
C SER A 99 1.17 11.76 10.21
N LEU A 100 2.25 11.11 10.62
CA LEU A 100 2.25 10.05 11.62
C LEU A 100 3.33 10.33 12.65
N ASP A 101 2.93 10.47 13.91
CA ASP A 101 3.83 10.69 15.03
C ASP A 101 3.57 9.63 16.10
N SER A 102 4.62 8.96 16.52
CA SER A 102 4.61 8.01 17.62
C SER A 102 5.80 8.26 18.54
N ALA A 103 5.87 7.54 19.66
CA ALA A 103 7.03 7.63 20.55
C ALA A 103 8.33 7.09 19.90
N GLU A 104 8.22 6.23 18.88
CA GLU A 104 9.37 5.50 18.32
C GLU A 104 9.74 5.91 16.89
N PHE A 105 8.86 6.62 16.20
CA PHE A 105 9.10 7.18 14.88
C PHE A 105 8.18 8.36 14.57
N SER A 106 8.59 9.21 13.64
CA SER A 106 7.71 10.14 12.95
C SER A 106 7.91 10.07 11.44
N LEU A 107 6.83 10.20 10.68
CA LEU A 107 6.82 10.29 9.22
C LEU A 107 5.84 11.36 8.78
N HIS A 108 6.38 12.39 8.13
CA HIS A 108 5.62 13.43 7.46
C HIS A 108 5.98 13.39 5.98
N ALA A 109 5.03 13.13 5.11
CA ALA A 109 5.33 12.97 3.69
C ALA A 109 4.16 13.39 2.79
N THR A 110 4.48 13.97 1.63
CA THR A 110 3.50 14.43 0.65
C THR A 110 3.96 14.12 -0.77
N THR A 111 3.14 13.42 -1.53
CA THR A 111 3.44 13.14 -2.94
C THR A 111 3.31 14.38 -3.80
N LYS A 112 4.22 14.57 -4.76
CA LYS A 112 4.21 15.67 -5.74
C LYS A 112 3.69 15.23 -7.10
N THR A 113 3.80 13.96 -7.41
CA THR A 113 3.35 13.37 -8.68
C THR A 113 2.54 12.12 -8.42
N ARG A 114 1.84 11.64 -9.46
CA ARG A 114 1.21 10.31 -9.45
C ARG A 114 1.63 9.54 -10.68
N THR A 115 2.36 8.46 -10.48
CA THR A 115 2.70 7.52 -11.57
C THR A 115 1.71 6.36 -11.57
N PRO A 116 0.72 6.30 -12.48
CA PRO A 116 -0.28 5.23 -12.49
C PRO A 116 0.33 3.89 -12.91
N TRP A 117 -0.40 2.79 -12.67
CA TRP A 117 -0.02 1.43 -13.09
C TRP A 117 0.39 1.36 -14.57
N SER A 118 -0.49 1.83 -15.45
CA SER A 118 -0.24 2.01 -16.88
C SER A 118 -1.16 3.10 -17.46
N LYS A 119 -0.96 3.44 -18.75
CA LYS A 119 -1.83 4.38 -19.48
C LYS A 119 -3.23 3.81 -19.78
N HIS A 120 -3.36 2.49 -19.86
CA HIS A 120 -4.58 1.82 -20.35
C HIS A 120 -5.32 1.03 -19.27
N GLN A 121 -4.66 0.70 -18.17
CA GLN A 121 -5.20 -0.07 -17.06
C GLN A 121 -4.88 0.61 -15.75
N LYS A 122 -5.92 0.74 -14.90
CA LYS A 122 -5.84 1.41 -13.60
C LYS A 122 -5.19 0.55 -12.52
N SER A 123 -5.22 -0.77 -12.66
CA SER A 123 -4.71 -1.76 -11.71
C SER A 123 -4.25 -3.02 -12.46
N PRO A 124 -3.34 -3.83 -11.88
CA PRO A 124 -3.03 -5.17 -12.36
C PRO A 124 -4.26 -6.07 -12.60
N GLU A 125 -5.36 -5.89 -11.85
CA GLU A 125 -6.62 -6.63 -12.07
C GLU A 125 -7.28 -6.32 -13.41
N GLY A 126 -7.03 -5.14 -13.97
CA GLY A 126 -7.74 -4.66 -15.15
C GLY A 126 -9.27 -4.76 -14.98
N TRP A 127 -9.92 -5.52 -15.86
CA TRP A 127 -11.37 -5.71 -15.87
C TRP A 127 -11.87 -6.66 -14.77
N LEU A 128 -11.00 -7.50 -14.19
CA LEU A 128 -11.36 -8.46 -13.15
C LEU A 128 -11.77 -7.76 -11.84
N ALA A 129 -11.39 -6.50 -11.66
CA ALA A 129 -11.82 -5.65 -10.54
C ALA A 129 -13.34 -5.41 -10.48
N HIS A 130 -14.07 -5.78 -11.54
CA HIS A 130 -15.53 -5.70 -11.61
C HIS A 130 -16.24 -7.02 -11.33
N LEU A 131 -15.48 -8.12 -11.20
CA LEU A 131 -16.03 -9.41 -10.80
C LEU A 131 -16.15 -9.50 -9.27
N PRO A 132 -17.07 -10.31 -8.73
CA PRO A 132 -17.23 -10.51 -7.29
C PRO A 132 -16.13 -11.44 -6.74
N LEU A 133 -14.87 -11.01 -6.86
CA LEU A 133 -13.73 -11.74 -6.31
C LEU A 133 -13.69 -11.57 -4.78
N PRO A 134 -13.25 -12.59 -4.03
CA PRO A 134 -13.23 -12.52 -2.57
C PRO A 134 -12.26 -11.45 -2.06
N LEU A 135 -11.18 -11.21 -2.81
CA LEU A 135 -10.11 -10.27 -2.54
C LEU A 135 -9.89 -9.43 -3.80
N HIS A 136 -9.66 -8.14 -3.59
CA HIS A 136 -9.29 -7.19 -4.62
C HIS A 136 -7.97 -6.50 -4.30
N TRP A 137 -7.24 -6.11 -5.34
CA TRP A 137 -5.98 -5.36 -5.29
C TRP A 137 -5.99 -4.18 -6.27
N HIS A 138 -5.52 -3.04 -5.77
CA HIS A 138 -5.41 -1.81 -6.52
C HIS A 138 -4.04 -1.16 -6.31
N VAL A 139 -3.29 -0.97 -7.38
CA VAL A 139 -2.07 -0.16 -7.38
C VAL A 139 -2.44 1.29 -7.69
N HIS A 140 -2.41 2.13 -6.67
CA HIS A 140 -2.72 3.56 -6.82
C HIS A 140 -1.62 4.29 -7.58
N SER A 141 -0.37 4.05 -7.19
CA SER A 141 0.81 4.56 -7.86
C SER A 141 2.00 3.60 -7.76
N VAL A 142 2.81 3.54 -8.83
CA VAL A 142 4.00 2.69 -8.87
C VAL A 142 5.30 3.40 -8.47
N ALA A 143 5.33 4.73 -8.54
CA ALA A 143 6.54 5.53 -8.35
C ALA A 143 6.18 7.02 -8.28
N SER A 144 5.43 7.44 -7.27
CA SER A 144 5.17 8.86 -7.03
C SER A 144 6.40 9.51 -6.39
N GLU A 145 6.79 10.68 -6.85
CA GLU A 145 7.76 11.51 -6.15
C GLU A 145 7.13 12.00 -4.85
N CYS A 146 7.86 11.94 -3.75
CA CYS A 146 7.34 12.22 -2.42
C CYS A 146 8.35 13.03 -1.61
N GLU A 147 7.97 14.23 -1.22
CA GLU A 147 8.71 14.98 -0.20
C GLU A 147 8.45 14.33 1.14
N PHE A 148 9.48 14.16 1.97
CA PHE A 148 9.32 13.50 3.27
C PHE A 148 10.26 14.08 4.33
N SER A 149 9.88 13.86 5.59
CA SER A 149 10.68 13.97 6.80
C SER A 149 10.44 12.73 7.65
N LEU A 150 11.51 12.13 8.15
CA LEU A 150 11.53 10.87 8.87
C LEU A 150 12.44 10.98 10.10
N SER A 151 11.94 10.51 11.23
CA SER A 151 12.73 10.33 12.45
C SER A 151 12.50 8.94 13.02
N ILE A 152 13.60 8.25 13.39
CA ILE A 152 13.57 6.97 14.10
C ILE A 152 14.61 7.04 15.22
N PRO A 153 14.27 7.55 16.42
CA PRO A 153 15.23 7.85 17.47
C PRO A 153 16.11 6.67 17.92
N SER A 154 15.59 5.43 17.81
CA SER A 154 16.34 4.23 18.20
C SER A 154 17.46 3.84 17.24
N ILE A 155 17.49 4.39 16.01
CA ILE A 155 18.56 4.12 15.05
C ILE A 155 19.64 5.20 15.22
N ALA A 156 20.70 4.84 15.94
CA ALA A 156 21.90 5.67 16.01
C ALA A 156 22.54 5.77 14.62
N GLY A 157 22.55 6.96 14.03
CA GLY A 157 23.14 7.19 12.71
C GLY A 157 22.24 6.84 11.54
N LEU A 158 20.92 7.08 11.64
CA LEU A 158 20.06 7.16 10.45
C LEU A 158 20.77 8.05 9.40
N PRO A 159 20.96 7.59 8.15
CA PRO A 159 21.63 8.40 7.13
C PRO A 159 20.96 9.78 7.04
N GLU A 160 21.75 10.86 7.01
CA GLU A 160 21.20 12.23 6.95
C GLU A 160 20.24 12.39 5.77
N ALA A 161 20.56 11.75 4.64
CA ALA A 161 19.73 11.73 3.43
C ALA A 161 18.37 11.02 3.61
N ASP A 162 18.22 10.19 4.64
CA ASP A 162 16.96 9.53 5.01
C ASP A 162 16.18 10.28 6.11
N THR A 163 16.68 11.42 6.60
CA THR A 163 15.95 12.23 7.60
C THR A 163 14.95 13.17 6.95
N GLN A 164 15.25 13.65 5.73
CA GLN A 164 14.39 14.50 4.94
C GLN A 164 14.84 14.54 3.48
N GLY A 165 13.92 14.76 2.55
CA GLY A 165 14.24 14.95 1.14
C GLY A 165 13.16 14.43 0.21
N MET A 166 13.58 13.88 -0.93
CA MET A 166 12.70 13.30 -1.94
C MET A 166 12.85 11.79 -1.99
N ALA A 167 11.76 11.08 -1.73
CA ALA A 167 11.61 9.65 -1.88
C ALA A 167 10.78 9.31 -3.12
N VAL A 168 10.80 8.04 -3.52
CA VAL A 168 9.86 7.48 -4.50
C VAL A 168 8.93 6.51 -3.78
N VAL A 169 7.62 6.73 -3.85
CA VAL A 169 6.62 5.91 -3.15
C VAL A 169 5.80 5.04 -4.11
N HIS A 170 5.73 3.76 -3.79
CA HIS A 170 4.79 2.78 -4.35
C HIS A 170 3.58 2.66 -3.42
N GLN A 171 2.37 2.66 -3.96
CA GLN A 171 1.14 2.73 -3.18
C GLN A 171 0.12 1.73 -3.68
N GLU A 172 -0.35 0.89 -2.78
CA GLU A 172 -1.30 -0.17 -3.03
C GLU A 172 -2.42 -0.18 -2.00
N LYS A 173 -3.51 -0.83 -2.38
CA LYS A 173 -4.61 -1.15 -1.50
C LYS A 173 -5.13 -2.53 -1.82
N ASN A 174 -5.49 -3.26 -0.77
CA ASN A 174 -6.26 -4.49 -0.83
C ASN A 174 -7.56 -4.33 -0.06
N TRP A 175 -8.64 -4.91 -0.55
CA TRP A 175 -9.88 -5.04 0.22
C TRP A 175 -10.57 -6.34 -0.12
N ALA A 176 -11.25 -6.92 0.86
CA ALA A 176 -11.80 -8.26 0.73
C ALA A 176 -13.13 -8.40 1.48
N GLN A 177 -14.00 -9.26 0.94
CA GLN A 177 -15.13 -9.82 1.71
C GLN A 177 -14.69 -11.06 2.49
N SER A 178 -13.70 -11.78 1.97
CA SER A 178 -13.00 -12.89 2.63
C SER A 178 -11.53 -12.93 2.18
N PHE A 179 -10.63 -13.40 3.05
CA PHE A 179 -9.23 -13.59 2.70
C PHE A 179 -8.98 -15.07 2.40
N PRO A 180 -8.22 -15.42 1.35
CA PRO A 180 -7.86 -16.81 1.09
C PRO A 180 -6.92 -17.35 2.20
N ASP A 181 -6.95 -18.66 2.44
CA ASP A 181 -6.10 -19.31 3.48
C ASP A 181 -4.60 -19.12 3.21
N ALA A 182 -4.24 -18.91 1.94
CA ALA A 182 -2.91 -18.52 1.52
C ALA A 182 -3.02 -17.47 0.41
N HIS A 183 -2.19 -16.44 0.46
CA HIS A 183 -2.09 -15.40 -0.58
C HIS A 183 -0.64 -15.10 -0.91
N ILE A 184 -0.33 -14.96 -2.19
CA ILE A 184 0.93 -14.42 -2.70
C ILE A 184 0.63 -13.13 -3.45
N TRP A 185 1.45 -12.12 -3.22
CA TRP A 185 1.54 -10.92 -4.04
C TRP A 185 3.02 -10.62 -4.29
N VAL A 186 3.40 -10.54 -5.56
CA VAL A 186 4.76 -10.22 -5.99
C VAL A 186 4.65 -9.18 -7.09
N GLN A 187 5.48 -8.15 -7.02
CA GLN A 187 5.65 -7.18 -8.09
C GLN A 187 7.14 -6.87 -8.28
N ALA A 188 7.60 -6.92 -9.53
CA ALA A 188 8.90 -6.44 -9.97
C ALA A 188 8.69 -5.44 -11.10
N ARG A 189 9.44 -4.33 -11.12
CA ARG A 189 9.29 -3.29 -12.15
C ARG A 189 10.60 -2.59 -12.46
N LYS A 190 10.79 -2.25 -13.74
CA LYS A 190 11.84 -1.37 -14.26
C LYS A 190 11.24 -0.43 -15.33
N GLY A 191 10.95 0.81 -14.95
CA GLY A 191 10.25 1.77 -15.82
C GLY A 191 8.83 1.30 -16.13
N PHE A 192 8.51 1.12 -17.42
CA PHE A 192 7.20 0.59 -17.85
C PHE A 192 7.13 -0.93 -17.97
N ARG A 193 8.27 -1.62 -17.83
CA ARG A 193 8.31 -3.10 -17.84
C ARG A 193 8.13 -3.62 -16.43
N GLY A 194 7.29 -4.62 -16.26
CA GLY A 194 7.09 -5.22 -14.95
C GLY A 194 6.44 -6.58 -15.01
N PHE A 195 6.59 -7.29 -13.90
CA PHE A 195 5.95 -8.54 -13.61
C PHE A 195 5.15 -8.35 -12.34
N CYS A 196 3.93 -8.89 -12.30
CA CYS A 196 3.27 -9.14 -11.04
C CYS A 196 2.63 -10.52 -11.04
N CYS A 197 2.46 -11.06 -9.84
CA CYS A 197 1.76 -12.30 -9.57
C CYS A 197 0.94 -12.08 -8.30
N ALA A 198 -0.36 -12.27 -8.40
CA ALA A 198 -1.25 -12.36 -7.26
C ALA A 198 -1.86 -13.77 -7.27
N GLY A 199 -2.06 -14.41 -6.14
CA GLY A 199 -2.75 -15.69 -6.14
C GLY A 199 -3.03 -16.21 -4.76
N GLY A 200 -3.92 -17.17 -4.64
CA GLY A 200 -4.26 -17.75 -3.36
C GLY A 200 -5.25 -18.90 -3.47
N SER A 201 -5.42 -19.61 -2.36
CA SER A 201 -6.44 -20.65 -2.25
C SER A 201 -7.82 -20.00 -2.11
N ILE A 202 -8.61 -20.02 -3.18
CA ILE A 202 -9.98 -19.52 -3.20
C ILE A 202 -10.89 -20.72 -3.40
N LEU A 203 -11.77 -20.98 -2.42
CA LEU A 203 -12.80 -22.04 -2.51
C LEU A 203 -12.23 -23.45 -2.80
N GLY A 204 -11.07 -23.79 -2.23
CA GLY A 204 -10.44 -25.10 -2.43
C GLY A 204 -9.69 -25.27 -3.77
N MET A 205 -9.58 -24.19 -4.56
CA MET A 205 -8.76 -24.14 -5.78
C MET A 205 -7.64 -23.12 -5.62
N GLU A 206 -6.43 -23.45 -6.06
CA GLU A 206 -5.34 -22.48 -6.18
C GLU A 206 -5.53 -21.64 -7.45
N ALA A 207 -5.91 -20.37 -7.28
CA ALA A 207 -6.07 -19.44 -8.38
C ALA A 207 -4.92 -18.42 -8.38
N PHE A 208 -4.19 -18.32 -9.50
CA PHE A 208 -3.12 -17.35 -9.69
C PHE A 208 -3.48 -16.39 -10.83
N LEU A 209 -3.49 -15.10 -10.52
CA LEU A 209 -3.45 -14.01 -11.48
C LEU A 209 -1.99 -13.66 -11.79
N LEU A 210 -1.57 -13.86 -13.04
CA LEU A 210 -0.23 -13.50 -13.52
C LEU A 210 -0.31 -12.39 -14.57
N PRO A 211 -0.27 -11.10 -14.18
CA PRO A 211 -0.12 -10.02 -15.15
C PRO A 211 1.37 -9.82 -15.44
N CYS A 212 1.77 -10.19 -16.65
CA CYS A 212 3.04 -9.76 -17.23
C CYS A 212 2.79 -8.49 -18.04
N ASN A 213 3.45 -7.38 -17.67
CA ASN A 213 3.48 -6.17 -18.49
C ASN A 213 4.81 -6.11 -19.24
N LEU A 214 5.00 -7.07 -20.14
CA LEU A 214 5.84 -6.89 -21.32
C LEU A 214 5.08 -5.94 -22.23
N GLY A 215 5.75 -5.01 -22.93
CA GLY A 215 5.08 -4.17 -23.92
C GLY A 215 4.30 -5.06 -24.89
N MET A 216 2.99 -5.15 -24.67
CA MET A 216 2.03 -6.10 -25.26
C MET A 216 2.35 -7.60 -25.04
N VAL A 217 1.42 -8.28 -24.35
CA VAL A 217 0.82 -9.61 -24.60
C VAL A 217 0.53 -10.31 -23.25
N PRO A 218 -0.75 -10.46 -22.84
CA PRO A 218 -1.11 -11.28 -21.69
C PRO A 218 -0.98 -12.77 -22.06
N ILE A 219 -0.21 -13.52 -21.28
CA ILE A 219 -0.12 -14.98 -21.39
C ILE A 219 -1.15 -15.58 -20.43
N HIS A 220 -2.23 -16.16 -20.97
CA HIS A 220 -3.13 -17.02 -20.21
C HIS A 220 -2.52 -18.42 -20.18
N VAL A 221 -2.29 -18.97 -19.00
CA VAL A 221 -1.99 -20.40 -18.83
C VAL A 221 -3.22 -21.06 -18.21
N SER A 222 -4.04 -21.72 -19.04
CA SER A 222 -5.02 -22.69 -18.55
C SER A 222 -4.30 -24.02 -18.31
N LYS A 223 -4.56 -24.66 -17.17
CA LYS A 223 -4.14 -26.06 -16.95
C LYS A 223 -4.97 -26.97 -17.87
N ASN A 224 -4.29 -27.97 -18.47
CA ASN A 224 -4.91 -29.15 -19.07
C ASN A 224 -5.62 -29.99 -18.01
#